data_AF-A0A1Z5KK19-F1
#
_entry.id   AF-A0A1Z5KK19-F1
#
_cell.length_a   1.000
_cell.length_b   1.000
_cell.length_c   1.000
_cell.angle_alpha   90.00
_cell.angle_beta   90.00
_cell.angle_gamma   90.00
#
_symmetry.space_group_name_H-M   'P 1'
#
loop_
_entity.id
_entity.type
_entity.pdbx_description
1 polymer ?
#
loop_
_entity_poly.entity_id
_entity_poly.type
_entity_poly.pdbx_seq_one_letter_code
_entity_poly.pdbx_strand_id
1 'polypeptide(L)'
;MTLSILFRNCCVTLLLLLNQNCYAFSPRLTQTTSFVTSTRLSVNGDDSSTSNSLAITEEKTQLFSAFAALSLPDQYDAVLTGLCAKLLDDNKSNNLDKQALQDPMQLVQEMNEKNIPASPRSLMALVDSTVKTQDAPTMAAVLSLCRRNRQGIAQYGAQQADLLLLPATPTTTVKCPDGTVKTRRERLQSVDAVPSDNRVEETTAALSFGTFLAVCTTTNVLGMSDITPLTNVLLWGAISVGVVDNFYDILTQATQWAAKEMDKDDWKLPAKDTLPLGLGSGKWTGNVVRGLTRLLTVDAERESRCEAAALYAAYVLGLPCFAFRPNAYESSVLVVESIQEDSPVDSLLTSSGILRMLVWLMAPVAMESAFYPQLIMSDPREAAGFLDRLEELPELANSPDLWWRNNPKEREDLLQWAYAEADLLLRTNRPQVTEMAQRLTGGAATVGDCVAVMENW
;
A
#
# COMPACT_ATOMS: atom_id res chain seq x y z
N MET A 1 -15.48 -40.58 20.47
CA MET A 1 -14.37 -41.00 19.59
C MET A 1 -14.41 -40.30 18.21
N THR A 2 -15.58 -40.10 17.61
CA THR A 2 -15.78 -39.39 16.32
C THR A 2 -15.48 -37.89 16.35
N LEU A 3 -15.76 -37.19 17.47
CA LEU A 3 -15.46 -35.76 17.63
C LEU A 3 -13.94 -35.46 17.65
N SER A 4 -13.14 -36.36 18.24
CA SER A 4 -11.68 -36.24 18.34
C SER A 4 -10.98 -36.37 16.98
N ILE A 5 -11.55 -37.14 16.05
CA ILE A 5 -11.01 -37.32 14.69
C ILE A 5 -11.33 -36.10 13.82
N LEU A 6 -12.56 -35.58 13.89
CA LEU A 6 -12.94 -34.33 13.21
C LEU A 6 -12.12 -33.14 13.71
N PHE A 7 -11.86 -33.08 15.02
CA PHE A 7 -11.06 -32.02 15.64
C PHE A 7 -9.55 -32.15 15.34
N ARG A 8 -9.01 -33.38 15.33
CA ARG A 8 -7.63 -33.65 14.86
C ARG A 8 -7.44 -33.22 13.41
N ASN A 9 -8.40 -33.53 12.53
CA ASN A 9 -8.33 -33.12 11.14
C ASN A 9 -8.40 -31.59 11.00
N CYS A 10 -9.24 -30.90 11.78
CA CYS A 10 -9.31 -29.43 11.75
C CYS A 10 -8.02 -28.76 12.24
N CYS A 11 -7.40 -29.26 13.31
CA CYS A 11 -6.11 -28.75 13.81
C CYS A 11 -4.96 -29.04 12.85
N VAL A 12 -4.94 -30.20 12.19
CA VAL A 12 -3.93 -30.53 11.17
C VAL A 12 -4.10 -29.63 9.94
N THR A 13 -5.33 -29.29 9.53
CA THR A 13 -5.56 -28.33 8.45
C THR A 13 -5.13 -26.91 8.85
N LEU A 14 -5.39 -26.47 10.08
CA LEU A 14 -4.93 -25.18 10.61
C LEU A 14 -3.39 -25.11 10.67
N LEU A 15 -2.73 -26.20 11.07
CA LEU A 15 -1.27 -26.33 11.11
C LEU A 15 -0.65 -26.38 9.71
N LEU A 16 -1.28 -27.04 8.75
CA LEU A 16 -0.84 -27.04 7.35
C LEU A 16 -1.00 -25.67 6.71
N LEU A 17 -2.06 -24.93 7.02
CA LEU A 17 -2.25 -23.54 6.59
C LEU A 17 -1.20 -22.60 7.20
N LEU A 18 -0.89 -22.75 8.50
CA LEU A 18 0.17 -21.98 9.16
C LEU A 18 1.55 -22.31 8.57
N ASN A 19 1.83 -23.58 8.29
CA ASN A 19 3.13 -24.01 7.76
C ASN A 19 3.31 -23.60 6.28
N GLN A 20 2.26 -23.66 5.45
CA GLN A 20 2.29 -23.14 4.08
C GLN A 20 2.53 -21.63 4.02
N ASN A 21 1.95 -20.87 4.97
CA ASN A 21 2.17 -19.42 5.05
C ASN A 21 3.55 -19.04 5.62
N CYS A 22 4.17 -19.88 6.46
CA CYS A 22 5.54 -19.66 6.94
C CYS A 22 6.60 -19.85 5.84
N TYR A 23 6.36 -20.69 4.82
CA TYR A 23 7.24 -20.79 3.65
C TYR A 23 7.01 -19.68 2.60
N ALA A 24 5.94 -18.88 2.73
CA ALA A 24 5.70 -17.73 1.86
C ALA A 24 6.51 -16.48 2.30
N PHE A 25 7.15 -16.49 3.47
CA PHE A 25 8.02 -15.42 3.94
C PHE A 25 9.51 -15.72 3.66
N SER A 26 9.83 -15.81 2.37
CA SER A 26 11.16 -15.47 1.86
C SER A 26 10.99 -14.21 1.01
N PRO A 27 11.83 -13.16 1.15
CA PRO A 27 11.68 -11.95 0.36
C PRO A 27 12.16 -12.25 -1.06
N ARG A 28 11.28 -12.82 -1.87
CA ARG A 28 11.37 -12.71 -3.33
C ARG A 28 10.41 -11.60 -3.73
N LEU A 29 11.00 -10.42 -3.90
CA LEU A 29 10.48 -9.39 -4.79
C LEU A 29 10.01 -10.02 -6.10
N THR A 30 9.01 -9.38 -6.69
CA THR A 30 8.44 -9.55 -8.04
C THR A 30 7.50 -10.74 -8.26
N GLN A 31 6.20 -10.43 -8.34
CA GLN A 31 5.22 -10.96 -9.31
C GLN A 31 3.94 -10.13 -9.17
N THR A 32 3.69 -9.13 -10.03
CA THR A 32 2.99 -9.23 -11.33
C THR A 32 1.60 -9.87 -11.25
N THR A 33 0.57 -9.03 -11.28
CA THR A 33 -0.79 -9.42 -11.68
C THR A 33 -1.01 -8.95 -13.12
N SER A 34 -0.82 -9.85 -14.09
CA SER A 34 -1.42 -9.73 -15.41
C SER A 34 -2.38 -10.89 -15.59
N PHE A 35 -3.66 -10.60 -15.85
CA PHE A 35 -4.58 -11.60 -16.37
C PHE A 35 -5.47 -11.02 -17.48
N VAL A 36 -5.02 -11.34 -18.69
CA VAL A 36 -5.71 -11.65 -19.94
C VAL A 36 -7.24 -11.83 -19.83
N THR A 37 -7.97 -11.02 -20.58
CA THR A 37 -9.25 -11.44 -21.19
C THR A 37 -9.07 -11.48 -22.70
N SER A 38 -8.91 -12.70 -23.23
CA SER A 38 -8.88 -12.95 -24.68
C SER A 38 -10.31 -13.01 -25.23
N THR A 39 -10.70 -12.02 -26.03
CA THR A 39 -11.67 -12.21 -27.12
C THR A 39 -10.90 -12.43 -28.41
N ARG A 40 -10.64 -13.71 -28.74
CA ARG A 40 -10.08 -14.13 -30.03
C ARG A 40 -11.12 -13.92 -31.14
N LEU A 41 -10.88 -12.98 -32.05
CA LEU A 41 -11.34 -13.11 -33.44
C LEU A 41 -10.27 -13.92 -34.19
N SER A 42 -10.59 -15.19 -34.42
CA SER A 42 -9.81 -16.13 -35.21
C SER A 42 -10.01 -15.82 -36.69
N VAL A 43 -8.98 -15.29 -37.37
CA VAL A 43 -8.85 -15.42 -38.82
C VAL A 43 -7.82 -16.52 -39.07
N ASN A 44 -8.31 -17.75 -39.26
CA ASN A 44 -7.51 -18.86 -39.77
C ASN A 44 -7.22 -18.57 -41.25
N GLY A 45 -5.94 -18.42 -41.59
CA GLY A 45 -5.45 -18.57 -42.96
C GLY A 45 -5.08 -20.03 -43.18
N ASP A 46 -5.92 -20.77 -43.90
CA ASP A 46 -5.54 -22.02 -44.54
C ASP A 46 -5.47 -21.80 -46.06
N ASP A 47 -4.32 -22.13 -46.62
CA ASP A 47 -4.03 -22.16 -48.04
C ASP A 47 -4.94 -23.16 -48.77
N SER A 48 -5.72 -22.67 -49.75
CA SER A 48 -6.00 -23.45 -50.94
C SER A 48 -6.23 -22.57 -52.16
N SER A 49 -5.55 -22.94 -53.23
CA SER A 49 -5.46 -22.28 -54.52
C SER A 49 -6.80 -22.29 -55.25
N THR A 50 -7.32 -21.11 -55.60
CA THR A 50 -8.03 -20.95 -56.87
C THR A 50 -8.03 -19.49 -57.31
N SER A 51 -7.46 -19.29 -58.49
CA SER A 51 -7.44 -18.07 -59.28
C SER A 51 -8.82 -17.40 -59.37
N ASN A 52 -8.93 -16.20 -58.81
CA ASN A 52 -9.79 -15.15 -59.33
C ASN A 52 -9.08 -13.81 -59.16
N SER A 53 -8.83 -13.17 -60.31
CA SER A 53 -8.29 -11.82 -60.40
C SER A 53 -9.26 -10.83 -59.79
N LEU A 54 -8.86 -10.16 -58.71
CA LEU A 54 -9.41 -8.86 -58.35
C LEU A 54 -8.32 -8.03 -57.67
N ALA A 55 -7.92 -6.96 -58.36
CA ALA A 55 -7.28 -5.73 -57.88
C ALA A 55 -6.42 -5.82 -56.60
N ILE A 56 -5.15 -6.20 -56.76
CA ILE A 56 -4.10 -5.90 -55.79
C ILE A 56 -3.69 -4.43 -56.01
N THR A 57 -4.45 -3.46 -55.48
CA THR A 57 -4.02 -2.03 -55.45
C THR A 57 -4.79 -1.10 -54.48
N GLU A 58 -5.57 -1.59 -53.51
CA GLU A 58 -6.47 -0.72 -52.70
C GLU A 58 -6.41 -0.89 -51.17
N GLU A 59 -5.44 -1.60 -50.58
CA GLU A 59 -5.38 -1.70 -49.11
C GLU A 59 -4.83 -0.43 -48.42
N LYS A 60 -4.17 0.46 -49.17
CA LYS A 60 -3.68 1.75 -48.65
C LYS A 60 -4.73 2.86 -48.63
N THR A 61 -5.94 2.66 -49.16
CA THR A 61 -6.88 3.77 -49.38
C THR A 61 -8.05 3.84 -48.41
N GLN A 62 -8.59 2.73 -47.90
CA GLN A 62 -9.78 2.79 -47.03
C GLN A 62 -9.47 3.25 -45.59
N LEU A 63 -8.39 2.76 -44.98
CA LEU A 63 -7.97 3.19 -43.64
C LEU A 63 -7.47 4.64 -43.65
N PHE A 64 -6.69 5.03 -44.66
CA PHE A 64 -6.24 6.40 -44.82
C PHE A 64 -7.40 7.35 -45.16
N SER A 65 -8.40 6.93 -45.95
CA SER A 65 -9.59 7.75 -46.18
C SER A 65 -10.46 7.89 -44.95
N ALA A 66 -10.60 6.81 -44.15
CA ALA A 66 -11.34 6.84 -42.90
C ALA A 66 -10.64 7.72 -41.85
N PHE A 67 -9.32 7.65 -41.76
CA PHE A 67 -8.52 8.50 -40.87
C PHE A 67 -8.54 9.96 -41.32
N ALA A 68 -8.42 10.23 -42.61
CA ALA A 68 -8.51 11.59 -43.16
C ALA A 68 -9.92 12.20 -43.03
N ALA A 69 -10.95 11.37 -42.86
CA ALA A 69 -12.32 11.81 -42.60
C ALA A 69 -12.57 12.19 -41.13
N LEU A 70 -11.67 11.84 -40.20
CA LEU A 70 -11.76 12.24 -38.80
C LEU A 70 -11.42 13.72 -38.62
N SER A 71 -11.96 14.33 -37.57
CA SER A 71 -11.55 15.69 -37.19
C SER A 71 -10.07 15.69 -36.76
N LEU A 72 -9.41 16.85 -36.85
CA LEU A 72 -8.01 16.97 -36.45
C LEU A 72 -7.78 16.46 -35.00
N PRO A 73 -8.58 16.83 -33.99
CA PRO A 73 -8.46 16.24 -32.65
C PRO A 73 -8.58 14.71 -32.61
N ASP A 74 -9.57 14.15 -33.31
CA ASP A 74 -9.80 12.70 -33.32
C ASP A 74 -8.64 11.94 -34.00
N GLN A 75 -7.98 12.54 -34.99
CA GLN A 75 -6.78 11.98 -35.62
C GLN A 75 -5.63 11.88 -34.61
N TYR A 76 -5.36 12.95 -33.84
CA TYR A 76 -4.32 12.94 -32.81
C TYR A 76 -4.65 11.95 -31.69
N ASP A 77 -5.90 11.90 -31.24
CA ASP A 77 -6.35 10.97 -30.19
C ASP A 77 -6.28 9.51 -30.62
N ALA A 78 -6.64 9.20 -31.86
CA ALA A 78 -6.54 7.85 -32.41
C ALA A 78 -5.08 7.39 -32.50
N VAL A 79 -4.17 8.28 -32.91
CA VAL A 79 -2.73 7.97 -32.96
C VAL A 79 -2.17 7.81 -31.54
N LEU A 80 -2.48 8.72 -30.62
CA LEU A 80 -2.02 8.65 -29.22
C LEU A 80 -2.49 7.36 -28.55
N THR A 81 -3.77 7.03 -28.69
CA THR A 81 -4.35 5.79 -28.14
C THR A 81 -3.72 4.55 -28.77
N GLY A 82 -3.48 4.57 -30.09
CA GLY A 82 -2.84 3.47 -30.81
C GLY A 82 -1.38 3.25 -30.40
N LEU A 83 -0.61 4.32 -30.19
CA LEU A 83 0.76 4.25 -29.68
C LEU A 83 0.77 3.67 -28.26
N CYS A 84 -0.09 4.18 -27.37
CA CYS A 84 -0.18 3.67 -25.99
C CYS A 84 -0.62 2.20 -25.96
N ALA A 85 -1.60 1.81 -26.77
CA ALA A 85 -2.06 0.42 -26.87
C ALA A 85 -0.93 -0.52 -27.33
N LYS A 86 -0.13 -0.11 -28.31
CA LYS A 86 1.04 -0.88 -28.76
C LYS A 86 2.07 -1.08 -27.63
N LEU A 87 2.33 -0.05 -26.83
CA LEU A 87 3.23 -0.14 -25.66
C LEU A 87 2.63 -1.03 -24.55
N LEU A 88 1.31 -1.05 -24.43
CA LEU A 88 0.61 -1.92 -23.49
C LEU A 88 0.59 -3.40 -23.96
N ASP A 89 0.57 -3.67 -25.26
CA ASP A 89 0.55 -5.01 -25.85
C ASP A 89 1.94 -5.66 -25.99
N ASP A 90 3.02 -4.88 -26.02
CA ASP A 90 4.39 -5.39 -26.10
C ASP A 90 4.79 -6.14 -24.81
N ASN A 91 4.46 -7.44 -24.76
CA ASN A 91 4.68 -8.36 -23.64
C ASN A 91 6.14 -8.82 -23.45
N LYS A 92 7.11 -8.20 -24.14
CA LYS A 92 8.49 -8.72 -24.19
C LYS A 92 9.34 -8.36 -22.97
N SER A 93 8.94 -7.37 -22.16
CA SER A 93 9.56 -7.02 -20.89
C SER A 93 8.53 -6.41 -19.93
N ASN A 94 8.63 -6.73 -18.64
CA ASN A 94 7.82 -6.09 -17.59
C ASN A 94 8.20 -4.61 -17.36
N ASN A 95 9.34 -4.19 -17.91
CA ASN A 95 9.82 -2.82 -17.87
C ASN A 95 9.84 -2.27 -19.30
N LEU A 96 9.07 -1.22 -19.53
CA LEU A 96 9.06 -0.50 -20.79
C LEU A 96 10.30 0.41 -20.84
N ASP A 97 11.02 0.41 -21.97
CA ASP A 97 12.15 1.33 -22.16
C ASP A 97 11.66 2.78 -22.18
N LYS A 98 12.33 3.67 -21.44
CA LYS A 98 11.99 5.11 -21.38
C LYS A 98 11.92 5.77 -22.77
N GLN A 99 12.71 5.26 -23.71
CA GLN A 99 12.74 5.73 -25.09
C GLN A 99 11.42 5.44 -25.83
N ALA A 100 10.71 4.37 -25.48
CA ALA A 100 9.45 4.01 -26.12
C ALA A 100 8.30 4.97 -25.79
N LEU A 101 8.39 5.72 -24.68
CA LEU A 101 7.43 6.78 -24.33
C LEU A 101 7.72 8.13 -25.00
N GLN A 102 8.88 8.30 -25.66
CA GLN A 102 9.22 9.58 -26.27
C GLN A 102 8.22 9.96 -27.37
N ASP A 103 7.79 9.01 -28.19
CA ASP A 103 6.85 9.27 -29.29
C ASP A 103 5.47 9.73 -28.77
N PRO A 104 4.80 9.04 -27.81
CA PRO A 104 3.58 9.55 -27.18
C PRO A 104 3.75 10.92 -26.50
N MET A 105 4.87 11.15 -25.80
CA MET A 105 5.12 12.42 -25.10
C MET A 105 5.30 13.59 -26.08
N GLN A 106 6.04 13.38 -27.18
CA GLN A 106 6.19 14.36 -28.24
C GLN A 106 4.86 14.68 -28.91
N LEU A 107 4.01 13.67 -29.11
CA LEU A 107 2.68 13.87 -29.69
C LEU A 107 1.80 14.75 -28.77
N VAL A 108 1.79 14.49 -27.47
CA VAL A 108 1.07 15.34 -26.49
C VAL A 108 1.66 16.75 -26.45
N GLN A 109 2.98 16.90 -26.56
CA GLN A 109 3.61 18.21 -26.67
C GLN A 109 3.15 18.95 -27.93
N GLU A 110 3.11 18.28 -29.09
CA GLU A 110 2.62 18.85 -30.33
C GLU A 110 1.13 19.25 -30.22
N MET A 111 0.31 18.42 -29.57
CA MET A 111 -1.08 18.75 -29.28
C MET A 111 -1.20 20.01 -28.41
N ASN A 112 -0.33 20.16 -27.41
CA ASN A 112 -0.27 21.36 -26.57
C ASN A 112 0.12 22.61 -27.39
N GLU A 113 1.14 22.50 -28.25
CA GLU A 113 1.59 23.59 -29.13
C GLU A 113 0.49 24.01 -30.13
N LYS A 114 -0.24 23.03 -30.68
CA LYS A 114 -1.34 23.25 -31.62
C LYS A 114 -2.68 23.56 -30.95
N ASN A 115 -2.73 23.61 -29.62
CA ASN A 115 -3.96 23.79 -28.83
C ASN A 115 -5.05 22.76 -29.14
N ILE A 116 -4.65 21.52 -29.43
CA ILE A 116 -5.56 20.40 -29.69
C ILE A 116 -5.84 19.68 -28.35
N PRO A 117 -7.11 19.56 -27.94
CA PRO A 117 -7.44 18.83 -26.71
C PRO A 117 -7.20 17.33 -26.89
N ALA A 118 -6.65 16.68 -25.86
CA ALA A 118 -6.57 15.23 -25.79
C ALA A 118 -7.80 14.66 -25.06
N SER A 119 -8.34 13.56 -25.57
CA SER A 119 -9.46 12.88 -24.92
C SER A 119 -9.07 12.27 -23.56
N PRO A 120 -10.01 12.17 -22.60
CA PRO A 120 -9.79 11.45 -21.34
C PRO A 120 -9.23 10.04 -21.54
N ARG A 121 -9.74 9.30 -22.53
CA ARG A 121 -9.31 7.93 -22.84
C ARG A 121 -7.86 7.85 -23.30
N SER A 122 -7.41 8.79 -24.13
CA SER A 122 -6.03 8.80 -24.61
C SER A 122 -5.05 9.16 -23.50
N LEU A 123 -5.46 10.06 -22.59
CA LEU A 123 -4.69 10.40 -21.38
C LEU A 123 -4.61 9.24 -20.37
N MET A 124 -5.70 8.51 -20.14
CA MET A 124 -5.70 7.30 -19.30
C MET A 124 -4.73 6.25 -19.85
N ALA A 125 -4.79 5.97 -21.15
CA ALA A 125 -3.90 5.01 -21.80
C ALA A 125 -2.42 5.44 -21.71
N LEU A 126 -2.15 6.74 -21.80
CA LEU A 126 -0.81 7.29 -21.65
C LEU A 126 -0.29 7.10 -20.20
N VAL A 127 -1.11 7.40 -19.20
CA VAL A 127 -0.76 7.15 -17.78
C VAL A 127 -0.48 5.67 -17.56
N ASP A 128 -1.36 4.78 -18.03
CA ASP A 128 -1.16 3.32 -17.90
C ASP A 128 0.11 2.82 -18.57
N SER A 129 0.42 3.34 -19.77
CA SER A 129 1.67 3.00 -20.46
C SER A 129 2.89 3.51 -19.69
N THR A 130 2.77 4.64 -18.98
CA THR A 130 3.85 5.22 -18.18
C THR A 130 4.10 4.45 -16.90
N VAL A 131 3.07 3.85 -16.29
CA VAL A 131 3.24 3.00 -15.10
C VAL A 131 4.18 1.81 -15.38
N LYS A 132 4.20 1.30 -16.62
CA LYS A 132 5.11 0.21 -17.02
C LYS A 132 6.60 0.58 -17.04
N THR A 133 6.97 1.86 -17.04
CA THR A 133 8.40 2.23 -16.96
C THR A 133 8.95 2.16 -15.54
N GLN A 134 8.07 2.13 -14.54
CA GLN A 134 8.43 2.13 -13.11
C GLN A 134 9.35 3.32 -12.73
N ASP A 135 9.28 4.41 -13.48
CA ASP A 135 10.17 5.57 -13.32
C ASP A 135 9.37 6.81 -12.88
N ALA A 136 9.59 7.22 -11.63
CA ALA A 136 8.91 8.34 -11.01
C ALA A 136 9.12 9.68 -11.75
N PRO A 137 10.35 10.06 -12.16
CA PRO A 137 10.59 11.28 -12.92
C PRO A 137 9.84 11.31 -14.26
N THR A 138 9.85 10.20 -15.01
CA THR A 138 9.12 10.10 -16.28
C THR A 138 7.61 10.24 -16.06
N MET A 139 7.08 9.64 -14.99
CA MET A 139 5.66 9.77 -14.64
C MET A 139 5.27 11.23 -14.36
N ALA A 140 6.03 11.93 -13.53
CA ALA A 140 5.77 13.34 -13.28
C ALA A 140 5.88 14.21 -14.53
N ALA A 141 6.84 13.92 -15.42
CA ALA A 141 6.96 14.60 -16.70
C ALA A 141 5.69 14.42 -17.55
N VAL A 142 5.19 13.19 -17.67
CA VAL A 142 3.95 12.86 -18.41
C VAL A 142 2.74 13.57 -17.80
N LEU A 143 2.55 13.50 -16.48
CA LEU A 143 1.43 14.17 -15.81
C LEU A 143 1.49 15.70 -15.96
N SER A 144 2.69 16.29 -15.87
CA SER A 144 2.90 17.73 -16.10
C SER A 144 2.60 18.14 -17.55
N LEU A 145 2.86 17.27 -18.52
CA LEU A 145 2.53 17.46 -19.93
C LEU A 145 1.02 17.38 -20.15
N CYS A 146 0.37 16.39 -19.53
CA CYS A 146 -1.07 16.23 -19.57
C CYS A 146 -1.76 17.43 -18.93
N ARG A 147 -1.26 17.95 -17.81
CA ARG A 147 -1.81 19.14 -17.14
C ARG A 147 -1.74 20.42 -17.98
N ARG A 148 -0.77 20.51 -18.89
CA ARG A 148 -0.66 21.64 -19.84
C ARG A 148 -1.70 21.58 -20.97
N ASN A 149 -2.36 20.44 -21.16
CA ASN A 149 -3.41 20.30 -22.17
C ASN A 149 -4.73 20.91 -21.70
N ARG A 150 -5.49 21.55 -22.60
CA ARG A 150 -6.73 22.29 -22.26
C ARG A 150 -7.84 21.43 -21.64
N GLN A 151 -7.92 20.15 -22.01
CA GLN A 151 -8.86 19.18 -21.43
C GLN A 151 -8.11 18.08 -20.68
N GLY A 152 -6.89 18.40 -20.26
CA GLY A 152 -6.02 17.48 -19.56
C GLY A 152 -6.33 17.35 -18.07
N ILE A 153 -5.38 16.75 -17.39
CA ILE A 153 -5.40 16.50 -15.95
C ILE A 153 -5.40 17.82 -15.17
N ALA A 154 -6.39 18.05 -14.31
CA ALA A 154 -6.54 19.29 -13.54
C ALA A 154 -6.19 19.13 -12.05
N GLN A 155 -6.44 17.96 -11.45
CA GLN A 155 -6.30 17.73 -10.01
C GLN A 155 -4.88 17.33 -9.61
N TYR A 156 -4.02 16.91 -10.55
CA TYR A 156 -2.63 16.58 -10.24
C TYR A 156 -1.87 17.77 -9.66
N GLY A 157 -1.42 17.62 -8.41
CA GLY A 157 -0.73 18.67 -7.65
C GLY A 157 -1.61 19.87 -7.29
N ALA A 158 -2.94 19.78 -7.42
CA ALA A 158 -3.83 20.90 -7.14
C ALA A 158 -3.81 21.33 -5.67
N GLN A 159 -3.58 20.40 -4.75
CA GLN A 159 -3.62 20.64 -3.30
C GLN A 159 -2.24 20.88 -2.68
N GLN A 160 -1.20 21.05 -3.51
CA GLN A 160 0.15 21.41 -3.04
C GLN A 160 0.16 22.71 -2.25
N ALA A 161 -0.65 23.70 -2.66
CA ALA A 161 -0.74 25.01 -2.03
C ALA A 161 -1.64 25.01 -0.78
N ASP A 162 -2.54 24.03 -0.66
CA ASP A 162 -3.53 23.95 0.41
C ASP A 162 -2.99 23.24 1.66
N LEU A 163 -1.83 22.57 1.56
CA LEU A 163 -1.17 21.98 2.71
C LEU A 163 -0.71 23.06 3.69
N LEU A 164 -1.27 23.01 4.89
CA LEU A 164 -0.86 23.87 5.99
C LEU A 164 0.52 23.42 6.50
N LEU A 165 1.55 24.17 6.13
CA LEU A 165 2.90 23.95 6.64
C LEU A 165 2.91 24.10 8.17
N LEU A 166 3.62 23.19 8.83
CA LEU A 166 3.84 23.28 10.27
C LEU A 166 4.81 24.43 10.57
N PRO A 167 4.39 25.49 11.30
CA PRO A 167 5.27 26.60 11.60
C PRO A 167 6.43 26.16 12.49
N ALA A 168 7.64 26.65 12.22
CA ALA A 168 8.82 26.35 13.02
C ALA A 168 8.65 26.79 14.49
N THR A 169 7.98 27.93 14.73
CA THR A 169 7.80 28.47 16.09
C THR A 169 6.49 27.98 16.73
N PRO A 170 6.53 27.41 17.95
CA PRO A 170 5.33 26.88 18.64
C PRO A 170 4.25 27.92 18.98
N THR A 171 4.61 29.20 19.05
CA THR A 171 3.70 30.32 19.35
C THR A 171 3.06 30.92 18.10
N THR A 172 3.50 30.52 16.91
CA THR A 172 2.92 31.01 15.67
C THR A 172 1.48 30.50 15.55
N THR A 173 0.59 31.41 15.17
CA THR A 173 -0.81 31.09 14.94
C THR A 173 -1.02 30.62 13.52
N VAL A 174 -1.84 29.58 13.36
CA VAL A 174 -2.23 29.02 12.07
C VAL A 174 -3.74 29.10 11.96
N LYS A 175 -4.23 29.53 10.80
CA LYS A 175 -5.65 29.45 10.49
C LYS A 175 -5.98 27.99 10.24
N CYS A 176 -6.80 27.44 11.13
CA CYS A 176 -7.22 26.06 11.06
C CYS A 176 -8.35 25.88 10.03
N PRO A 177 -8.53 24.66 9.50
CA PRO A 177 -9.62 24.36 8.56
C PRO A 177 -11.03 24.57 9.13
N ASP A 178 -11.16 24.55 10.45
CA ASP A 178 -12.40 24.90 11.18
C ASP A 178 -12.71 26.41 11.21
N GLY A 179 -11.86 27.24 10.56
CA GLY A 179 -11.98 28.69 10.52
C GLY A 179 -11.41 29.39 11.76
N THR A 180 -10.97 28.64 12.78
CA THR A 180 -10.38 29.20 14.00
C THR A 180 -8.90 29.54 13.80
N VAL A 181 -8.37 30.40 14.67
CA VAL A 181 -6.94 30.71 14.71
C VAL A 181 -6.40 30.11 16.00
N LYS A 182 -5.60 29.05 15.88
CA LYS A 182 -4.99 28.35 17.01
C LYS A 182 -3.47 28.46 16.92
N THR A 183 -2.81 28.47 18.06
CA THR A 183 -1.34 28.31 18.08
C THR A 183 -0.98 26.89 17.61
N ARG A 184 0.23 26.71 17.10
CA ARG A 184 0.75 25.38 16.71
C ARG A 184 0.52 24.34 17.83
N ARG A 185 0.82 24.69 19.07
CA ARG A 185 0.67 23.79 20.23
C ARG A 185 -0.79 23.42 20.49
N GLU A 186 -1.70 24.39 20.47
CA GLU A 186 -3.14 24.13 20.69
C GLU A 186 -3.73 23.25 19.58
N ARG A 187 -3.28 23.44 18.33
CA ARG A 187 -3.72 22.58 17.23
C ARG A 187 -3.24 21.14 17.43
N LEU A 188 -1.95 20.92 17.73
CA LEU A 188 -1.41 19.58 17.98
C LEU A 188 -2.12 18.87 19.13
N GLN A 189 -2.48 19.60 20.19
CA GLN A 189 -3.25 19.05 21.31
C GLN A 189 -4.71 18.70 20.95
N SER A 190 -5.27 19.36 19.93
CA SER A 190 -6.63 19.09 19.45
C SER A 190 -6.72 17.96 18.42
N VAL A 191 -5.57 17.49 17.94
CA VAL A 191 -5.44 16.48 16.89
C VAL A 191 -5.21 15.12 17.54
N ASP A 192 -5.79 14.08 16.94
CA ASP A 192 -5.60 12.70 17.41
C ASP A 192 -4.12 12.28 17.38
N ALA A 193 -3.70 11.50 18.36
CA ALA A 193 -2.36 10.93 18.37
C ALA A 193 -2.20 9.93 17.22
N VAL A 194 -0.99 9.84 16.68
CA VAL A 194 -0.66 8.80 15.70
C VAL A 194 -0.91 7.42 16.35
N PRO A 195 -1.67 6.52 15.71
CA PRO A 195 -1.93 5.21 16.29
C PRO A 195 -0.63 4.46 16.54
N SER A 196 -0.50 3.84 17.73
CA SER A 196 0.66 3.01 18.04
C SER A 196 0.54 1.65 17.37
N ASP A 197 1.62 1.22 16.71
CA ASP A 197 1.69 -0.09 16.06
C ASP A 197 2.85 -0.94 16.61
N ASN A 198 2.50 -1.99 17.35
CA ASN A 198 3.43 -2.97 17.93
C ASN A 198 3.45 -4.28 17.14
N ARG A 199 3.31 -4.24 15.82
CA ARG A 199 3.23 -5.45 14.97
C ARG A 199 4.33 -6.48 15.20
N VAL A 200 5.56 -6.07 15.52
CA VAL A 200 6.68 -7.00 15.77
C VAL A 200 6.42 -7.82 17.02
N GLU A 201 5.92 -7.19 18.08
CA GLU A 201 5.55 -7.90 19.31
C GLU A 201 4.33 -8.80 19.07
N GLU A 202 3.35 -8.31 18.30
CA GLU A 202 2.13 -9.05 17.96
C GLU A 202 2.42 -10.29 17.09
N THR A 203 3.20 -10.16 16.01
CA THR A 203 3.54 -11.29 15.13
C THR A 203 4.50 -12.27 15.80
N THR A 204 5.45 -11.78 16.60
CA THR A 204 6.34 -12.66 17.38
C THR A 204 5.55 -13.44 18.44
N ALA A 205 4.59 -12.79 19.10
CA ALA A 205 3.69 -13.47 20.03
C ALA A 205 2.82 -14.52 19.32
N ALA A 206 2.25 -14.19 18.15
CA ALA A 206 1.44 -15.13 17.37
C ALA A 206 2.27 -16.32 16.84
N LEU A 207 3.48 -16.09 16.35
CA LEU A 207 4.36 -17.15 15.83
C LEU A 207 4.90 -18.05 16.94
N SER A 208 5.26 -17.48 18.09
CA SER A 208 5.65 -18.27 19.27
C SER A 208 4.48 -19.12 19.78
N PHE A 209 3.26 -18.57 19.81
CA PHE A 209 2.06 -19.33 20.16
C PHE A 209 1.75 -20.43 19.14
N GLY A 210 1.85 -20.14 17.83
CA GLY A 210 1.67 -21.13 16.77
C GLY A 210 2.68 -22.27 16.86
N THR A 211 3.95 -21.95 17.14
CA THR A 211 5.02 -22.93 17.36
C THR A 211 4.72 -23.80 18.58
N PHE A 212 4.26 -23.20 19.68
CA PHE A 212 3.84 -23.93 20.87
C PHE A 212 2.71 -24.92 20.58
N LEU A 213 1.67 -24.51 19.84
CA LEU A 213 0.59 -25.41 19.42
C LEU A 213 1.10 -26.53 18.49
N ALA A 214 2.02 -26.23 17.57
CA ALA A 214 2.63 -27.22 16.70
C ALA A 214 3.42 -28.28 17.49
N VAL A 215 4.19 -27.86 18.50
CA VAL A 215 4.95 -28.77 19.38
C VAL A 215 4.01 -29.63 20.23
N CYS A 216 2.96 -29.04 20.81
CA CYS A 216 1.99 -29.78 21.63
C CYS A 216 1.16 -30.78 20.80
N THR A 217 0.86 -30.45 19.54
CA THR A 217 0.13 -31.36 18.64
C THR A 217 1.02 -32.49 18.11
N THR A 218 2.26 -32.19 17.73
CA THR A 218 3.21 -33.20 17.21
C THR A 218 3.59 -34.24 18.27
N THR A 219 3.83 -33.82 19.52
CA THR A 219 4.07 -34.73 20.65
C THR A 219 2.88 -35.66 20.94
N ASN A 220 1.65 -35.15 20.81
CA ASN A 220 0.43 -35.95 20.92
C ASN A 220 0.19 -36.89 19.74
N VAL A 221 0.68 -36.58 18.54
CA VAL A 221 0.56 -37.41 17.33
C VAL A 221 1.63 -38.50 17.30
N LEU A 222 2.85 -38.18 17.73
CA LEU A 222 3.97 -39.12 17.80
C LEU A 222 3.88 -40.11 18.97
N GLY A 223 2.87 -39.98 19.84
CA GLY A 223 2.58 -40.96 20.88
C GLY A 223 3.64 -41.02 21.97
N MET A 224 4.30 -39.89 22.28
CA MET A 224 5.26 -39.81 23.39
C MET A 224 4.51 -39.90 24.72
N SER A 225 4.30 -41.13 25.21
CA SER A 225 3.44 -41.47 26.37
C SER A 225 3.73 -40.65 27.62
N ASP A 226 4.99 -40.27 27.83
CA ASP A 226 5.45 -39.66 29.08
C ASP A 226 5.11 -38.15 29.16
N ILE A 227 4.83 -37.50 28.04
CA ILE A 227 4.57 -36.05 27.95
C ILE A 227 3.14 -35.76 27.46
N THR A 228 2.50 -36.75 26.81
CA THR A 228 1.13 -36.67 26.24
C THR A 228 0.06 -36.10 27.19
N PRO A 229 0.03 -36.42 28.50
CA PRO A 229 -0.98 -35.85 29.41
C PRO A 229 -0.80 -34.34 29.57
N LEU A 230 0.46 -33.90 29.74
CA LEU A 230 0.82 -32.50 29.91
C LEU A 230 0.53 -31.71 28.64
N THR A 231 0.89 -32.24 27.46
CA THR A 231 0.65 -31.57 26.17
C THR A 231 -0.83 -31.49 25.81
N ASN A 232 -1.65 -32.48 26.15
CA ASN A 232 -3.11 -32.38 25.99
C ASN A 232 -3.71 -31.31 26.90
N VAL A 233 -3.27 -31.23 28.14
CA VAL A 233 -3.73 -30.23 29.13
C VAL A 233 -3.31 -28.82 28.72
N LEU A 234 -2.08 -28.66 28.25
CA LEU A 234 -1.57 -27.40 27.71
C LEU A 234 -2.30 -26.98 26.43
N LEU A 235 -2.63 -27.93 25.55
CA LEU A 235 -3.40 -27.67 24.34
C LEU A 235 -4.84 -27.24 24.67
N TRP A 236 -5.51 -27.94 25.59
CA TRP A 236 -6.84 -27.56 26.08
C TRP A 236 -6.81 -26.19 26.77
N GLY A 237 -5.79 -25.94 27.59
CA GLY A 237 -5.53 -24.65 28.22
C GLY A 237 -5.39 -23.54 27.18
N ALA A 238 -4.52 -23.71 26.19
CA ALA A 238 -4.30 -22.74 25.11
C ALA A 238 -5.56 -22.47 24.27
N ILE A 239 -6.36 -23.50 23.96
CA ILE A 239 -7.64 -23.35 23.24
C ILE A 239 -8.68 -22.65 24.10
N SER A 240 -8.79 -23.01 25.39
CA SER A 240 -9.72 -22.36 26.33
C SER A 240 -9.36 -20.89 26.62
N VAL A 241 -8.09 -20.54 26.47
CA VAL A 241 -7.56 -19.18 26.70
C VAL A 241 -7.84 -18.24 25.54
N GLY A 242 -8.03 -18.76 24.32
CA GLY A 242 -8.64 -17.96 23.25
C GLY A 242 -10.02 -17.40 23.61
N VAL A 243 -10.65 -17.92 24.68
CA VAL A 243 -11.97 -17.52 25.18
C VAL A 243 -11.89 -16.74 26.50
N VAL A 244 -10.78 -16.83 27.27
CA VAL A 244 -10.68 -16.24 28.62
C VAL A 244 -9.31 -15.60 28.83
N ASP A 245 -9.31 -14.30 29.17
CA ASP A 245 -8.16 -13.40 29.37
C ASP A 245 -7.17 -13.77 30.50
N ASN A 246 -7.20 -15.01 31.00
CA ASN A 246 -6.52 -15.41 32.23
C ASN A 246 -5.59 -16.63 32.05
N PHE A 247 -4.75 -16.57 31.00
CA PHE A 247 -3.81 -17.64 30.61
C PHE A 247 -2.97 -18.18 31.76
N TYR A 248 -2.52 -17.32 32.68
CA TYR A 248 -1.70 -17.72 33.82
C TYR A 248 -2.47 -18.55 34.85
N ASP A 249 -3.71 -18.19 35.15
CA ASP A 249 -4.56 -18.92 36.11
C ASP A 249 -4.97 -20.27 35.54
N ILE A 250 -5.16 -20.35 34.22
CA ILE A 250 -5.45 -21.62 33.53
C ILE A 250 -4.19 -22.48 33.44
N LEU A 251 -3.02 -21.93 33.10
CA LEU A 251 -1.74 -22.65 33.08
C LEU A 251 -1.36 -23.20 34.46
N THR A 252 -1.56 -22.42 35.52
CA THR A 252 -1.28 -22.85 36.90
C THR A 252 -2.23 -23.96 37.35
N GLN A 253 -3.54 -23.84 37.07
CA GLN A 253 -4.49 -24.92 37.35
C GLN A 253 -4.18 -26.19 36.53
N ALA A 254 -3.88 -26.03 35.24
CA ALA A 254 -3.54 -27.10 34.31
C ALA A 254 -2.26 -27.86 34.73
N THR A 255 -1.23 -27.13 35.13
CA THR A 255 0.06 -27.69 35.59
C THR A 255 -0.03 -28.32 36.96
N GLN A 256 -0.81 -27.76 37.89
CA GLN A 256 -1.11 -28.40 39.18
C GLN A 256 -1.89 -29.70 39.00
N TRP A 257 -2.85 -29.73 38.07
CA TRP A 257 -3.58 -30.94 37.73
C TRP A 257 -2.67 -32.02 37.11
N ALA A 258 -1.78 -31.64 36.19
CA ALA A 258 -0.82 -32.56 35.58
C ALA A 258 0.27 -33.05 36.57
N ALA A 259 0.74 -32.19 37.47
CA ALA A 259 1.71 -32.56 38.52
C ALA A 259 1.12 -33.59 39.50
N LYS A 260 -0.18 -33.45 39.82
CA LYS A 260 -0.93 -34.38 40.66
C LYS A 260 -1.12 -35.75 39.99
N GLU A 261 -1.23 -35.80 38.67
CA GLU A 261 -1.35 -37.05 37.90
C GLU A 261 0.01 -37.77 37.71
N MET A 262 1.12 -37.02 37.78
CA MET A 262 2.49 -37.54 37.63
C MET A 262 3.19 -37.86 38.96
N ASP A 263 2.49 -37.80 40.09
CA ASP A 263 3.00 -38.07 41.46
C ASP A 263 4.27 -37.24 41.80
N LYS A 264 4.30 -35.99 41.33
CA LYS A 264 5.39 -35.04 41.55
C LYS A 264 4.87 -33.81 42.30
N ASP A 265 4.80 -33.94 43.63
CA ASP A 265 4.25 -32.91 44.53
C ASP A 265 5.04 -31.58 44.57
N ASP A 266 6.27 -31.55 44.06
CA ASP A 266 7.17 -30.39 44.18
C ASP A 266 7.32 -29.54 42.89
N TRP A 267 6.51 -29.79 41.85
CA TRP A 267 6.57 -28.97 40.64
C TRP A 267 5.94 -27.59 40.85
N LYS A 268 6.75 -26.60 41.23
CA LYS A 268 6.34 -25.19 41.34
C LYS A 268 6.63 -24.45 40.05
N LEU A 269 5.59 -23.90 39.42
CA LEU A 269 5.78 -22.94 38.34
C LEU A 269 6.49 -21.68 38.87
N PRO A 270 7.31 -20.99 38.05
CA PRO A 270 7.84 -19.68 38.39
C PRO A 270 6.72 -18.69 38.73
N ALA A 271 7.00 -17.74 39.62
CA ALA A 271 6.08 -16.65 39.94
C ALA A 271 5.67 -15.88 38.68
N LYS A 272 4.47 -15.30 38.67
CA LYS A 272 3.87 -14.59 37.53
C LYS A 272 4.81 -13.54 36.91
N ASP A 273 5.65 -12.94 37.73
CA ASP A 273 6.59 -11.87 37.36
C ASP A 273 7.96 -12.37 36.87
N THR A 274 8.24 -13.67 37.00
CA THR A 274 9.50 -14.30 36.58
C THR A 274 9.34 -15.26 35.39
N LEU A 275 8.12 -15.44 34.89
CA LEU A 275 7.91 -16.13 33.63
C LEU A 275 8.47 -15.30 32.47
N PRO A 276 9.25 -15.91 31.56
CA PRO A 276 9.67 -15.21 30.36
C PRO A 276 8.40 -14.76 29.61
N LEU A 277 8.43 -13.53 29.08
CA LEU A 277 7.41 -12.97 28.18
C LEU A 277 6.11 -12.43 28.83
N GLY A 278 6.02 -12.25 30.15
CA GLY A 278 4.89 -11.51 30.77
C GLY A 278 3.52 -12.18 30.61
N LEU A 279 3.52 -13.52 30.60
CA LEU A 279 2.34 -14.38 30.50
C LEU A 279 1.40 -14.15 31.69
N GLY A 280 0.20 -13.60 31.45
CA GLY A 280 -0.83 -13.38 32.48
C GLY A 280 -1.28 -11.92 32.71
N SER A 281 -0.85 -10.99 31.85
CA SER A 281 -1.20 -9.55 31.94
C SER A 281 -2.35 -9.12 31.02
N GLY A 282 -3.02 -10.02 30.29
CA GLY A 282 -4.02 -9.71 29.25
C GLY A 282 -3.44 -9.05 27.99
N LYS A 283 -2.27 -8.42 28.08
CA LYS A 283 -1.56 -7.83 26.92
C LYS A 283 -1.08 -8.89 25.93
N TRP A 284 -0.65 -10.06 26.41
CA TRP A 284 -0.15 -11.14 25.56
C TRP A 284 -1.27 -11.82 24.75
N THR A 285 -2.44 -12.05 25.35
CA THR A 285 -3.62 -12.61 24.64
C THR A 285 -4.10 -11.65 23.56
N GLY A 286 -4.18 -10.35 23.87
CA GLY A 286 -4.43 -9.29 22.89
C GLY A 286 -3.42 -9.30 21.73
N ASN A 287 -2.13 -9.37 22.04
CA ASN A 287 -1.07 -9.39 21.03
C ASN A 287 -1.08 -10.65 20.15
N VAL A 288 -1.36 -11.83 20.72
CA VAL A 288 -1.48 -13.10 19.97
C VAL A 288 -2.69 -13.06 19.04
N VAL A 289 -3.87 -12.64 19.52
CA VAL A 289 -5.07 -12.55 18.68
C VAL A 289 -4.86 -11.55 17.57
N ARG A 290 -4.33 -10.36 17.87
CA ARG A 290 -3.98 -9.34 16.89
C ARG A 290 -2.96 -9.83 15.86
N GLY A 291 -1.90 -10.51 16.30
CA GLY A 291 -0.90 -11.08 15.42
C GLY A 291 -1.46 -12.20 14.54
N LEU A 292 -2.34 -13.03 15.07
CA LEU A 292 -3.02 -14.08 14.31
C LEU A 292 -3.96 -13.48 13.25
N THR A 293 -4.73 -12.44 13.61
CA THR A 293 -5.56 -11.68 12.66
C THR A 293 -4.68 -11.08 11.56
N ARG A 294 -3.52 -10.49 11.87
CA ARG A 294 -2.60 -10.01 10.83
C ARG A 294 -2.06 -11.12 9.92
N LEU A 295 -1.79 -12.30 10.47
CA LEU A 295 -1.21 -13.41 9.71
C LEU A 295 -2.22 -14.19 8.86
N LEU A 296 -3.49 -14.22 9.25
CA LEU A 296 -4.51 -15.07 8.63
C LEU A 296 -5.57 -14.28 7.85
N THR A 297 -5.75 -12.99 8.14
CA THR A 297 -6.83 -12.21 7.52
C THR A 297 -6.29 -11.50 6.29
N VAL A 298 -6.70 -11.98 5.12
CA VAL A 298 -6.60 -11.23 3.87
C VAL A 298 -7.93 -10.52 3.67
N ASP A 299 -7.90 -9.19 3.75
CA ASP A 299 -9.07 -8.34 3.57
C ASP A 299 -8.80 -7.41 2.38
N ALA A 300 -9.27 -7.85 1.20
CA ALA A 300 -9.07 -7.14 -0.05
C ALA A 300 -9.74 -5.75 -0.03
N GLU A 301 -10.88 -5.60 0.66
CA GLU A 301 -11.56 -4.31 0.77
C GLU A 301 -10.71 -3.32 1.59
N ARG A 302 -10.17 -3.81 2.71
CA ARG A 302 -9.27 -3.02 3.55
C ARG A 302 -7.98 -2.63 2.84
N GLU A 303 -7.38 -3.56 2.12
CA GLU A 303 -6.20 -3.33 1.28
C GLU A 303 -6.48 -2.28 0.21
N SER A 304 -7.54 -2.44 -0.59
CA SER A 304 -7.93 -1.49 -1.63
C SER A 304 -8.20 -0.09 -1.09
N ARG A 305 -8.74 0.06 0.13
CA ARG A 305 -8.93 1.37 0.77
C ARG A 305 -7.61 2.04 1.11
N CYS A 306 -6.65 1.31 1.68
CA CYS A 306 -5.32 1.83 1.97
C CYS A 306 -4.59 2.24 0.69
N GLU A 307 -4.72 1.42 -0.36
CA GLU A 307 -4.11 1.67 -1.67
C GLU A 307 -4.73 2.87 -2.39
N ALA A 308 -6.06 3.00 -2.35
CA ALA A 308 -6.76 4.17 -2.86
C ALA A 308 -6.34 5.44 -2.14
N ALA A 309 -6.18 5.40 -0.81
CA ALA A 309 -5.74 6.55 -0.02
C ALA A 309 -4.30 6.98 -0.36
N ALA A 310 -3.38 6.01 -0.50
CA ALA A 310 -2.00 6.29 -0.95
C ALA A 310 -1.98 6.92 -2.34
N LEU A 311 -2.71 6.35 -3.28
CA LEU A 311 -2.74 6.80 -4.67
C LEU A 311 -3.36 8.21 -4.79
N TYR A 312 -4.48 8.43 -4.09
CA TYR A 312 -5.16 9.72 -4.06
C TYR A 312 -4.24 10.80 -3.49
N ALA A 313 -3.64 10.54 -2.32
CA ALA A 313 -2.75 11.50 -1.67
C ALA A 313 -1.52 11.82 -2.53
N ALA A 314 -0.89 10.83 -3.15
CA ALA A 314 0.25 11.08 -4.04
C ALA A 314 -0.14 12.00 -5.22
N TYR A 315 -1.29 11.73 -5.83
CA TYR A 315 -1.75 12.44 -7.01
C TYR A 315 -2.07 13.91 -6.74
N VAL A 316 -2.89 14.20 -5.72
CA VAL A 316 -3.31 15.57 -5.39
C VAL A 316 -2.17 16.41 -4.79
N LEU A 317 -1.20 15.76 -4.14
CA LEU A 317 0.04 16.40 -3.68
C LEU A 317 1.08 16.55 -4.79
N GLY A 318 0.81 16.02 -5.99
CA GLY A 318 1.69 16.08 -7.15
C GLY A 318 3.04 15.41 -6.91
N LEU A 319 3.03 14.32 -6.14
CA LEU A 319 4.20 13.49 -5.95
C LEU A 319 4.43 12.65 -7.21
N PRO A 320 5.70 12.41 -7.59
CA PRO A 320 6.05 11.67 -8.81
C PRO A 320 5.82 10.15 -8.67
N CYS A 321 4.93 9.68 -7.78
CA CYS A 321 4.77 8.27 -7.47
C CYS A 321 3.29 7.84 -7.46
N PHE A 322 3.06 6.61 -7.88
CA PHE A 322 1.77 5.92 -7.77
C PHE A 322 1.93 4.62 -6.99
N ALA A 323 2.75 4.64 -5.93
CA ALA A 323 2.90 3.47 -5.09
C ALA A 323 1.59 3.26 -4.32
N PHE A 324 0.94 2.13 -4.57
CA PHE A 324 -0.21 1.68 -3.80
C PHE A 324 0.16 1.43 -2.32
N ARG A 325 1.44 1.17 -2.05
CA ARG A 325 1.98 0.93 -0.70
C ARG A 325 3.20 1.81 -0.45
N PRO A 326 3.02 3.00 0.12
CA PRO A 326 4.13 3.89 0.39
C PRO A 326 5.05 3.28 1.45
N ASN A 327 6.36 3.38 1.24
CA ASN A 327 7.36 2.92 2.19
C ASN A 327 8.49 3.93 2.37
N ALA A 328 9.21 3.82 3.48
CA ALA A 328 10.27 4.74 3.86
C ALA A 328 11.43 4.77 2.87
N TYR A 329 11.77 3.62 2.28
CA TYR A 329 12.89 3.48 1.37
C TYR A 329 12.63 4.18 0.04
N GLU A 330 11.53 3.84 -0.65
CA GLU A 330 11.09 4.51 -1.88
C GLU A 330 10.92 6.00 -1.67
N SER A 331 10.37 6.42 -0.52
CA SER A 331 10.25 7.83 -0.18
C SER A 331 11.60 8.55 -0.14
N SER A 332 12.61 7.92 0.47
CA SER A 332 13.97 8.50 0.51
C SER A 332 14.62 8.53 -0.88
N VAL A 333 14.40 7.52 -1.71
CA VAL A 333 14.88 7.47 -3.10
C VAL A 333 14.24 8.60 -3.92
N LEU A 334 12.93 8.82 -3.79
CA LEU A 334 12.23 9.90 -4.49
C LEU A 334 12.77 11.28 -4.11
N VAL A 335 13.13 11.49 -2.84
CA VAL A 335 13.77 12.73 -2.41
C VAL A 335 15.14 12.90 -3.06
N VAL A 336 15.97 11.86 -3.06
CA VAL A 336 17.30 11.89 -3.68
C VAL A 336 17.21 12.14 -5.20
N GLU A 337 16.28 11.48 -5.89
CA GLU A 337 16.03 11.68 -7.32
C GLU A 337 15.57 13.12 -7.61
N SER A 338 14.77 13.72 -6.72
CA SER A 338 14.29 15.10 -6.89
C SER A 338 15.37 16.18 -6.73
N ILE A 339 16.53 15.86 -6.16
CA ILE A 339 17.64 16.80 -5.94
C ILE A 339 18.57 16.85 -7.17
N GLN A 340 18.50 15.87 -8.07
CA GLN A 340 19.35 15.82 -9.25
C GLN A 340 19.08 17.02 -10.18
N GLU A 341 20.14 17.61 -10.75
CA GLU A 341 20.06 18.84 -11.56
C GLU A 341 19.14 18.72 -12.79
N ASP A 342 18.98 17.50 -13.33
CA ASP A 342 18.13 17.21 -14.50
C ASP A 342 16.70 16.73 -14.13
N SER A 343 16.31 16.80 -12.85
CA SER A 343 14.99 16.35 -12.41
C SER A 343 13.88 17.26 -12.96
N PRO A 344 12.83 16.71 -13.60
CA PRO A 344 11.66 17.47 -14.03
C PRO A 344 10.72 17.83 -12.86
N VAL A 345 11.05 17.42 -11.63
CA VAL A 345 10.22 17.56 -10.43
C VAL A 345 10.85 18.57 -9.48
N ASP A 346 10.02 19.42 -8.85
CA ASP A 346 10.45 20.31 -7.78
C ASP A 346 11.16 19.54 -6.66
N SER A 347 12.22 20.13 -6.11
CA SER A 347 12.98 19.49 -5.03
C SER A 347 12.08 19.16 -3.83
N LEU A 348 12.04 17.87 -3.48
CA LEU A 348 11.32 17.36 -2.32
C LEU A 348 12.10 17.58 -1.02
N LEU A 349 13.38 17.99 -1.10
CA LEU A 349 14.23 18.35 0.04
C LEU A 349 13.93 19.76 0.58
N THR A 350 12.66 20.09 0.68
CA THR A 350 12.16 21.34 1.26
C THR A 350 11.19 21.02 2.38
N SER A 351 10.94 21.94 3.31
CA SER A 351 9.98 21.69 4.41
C SER A 351 8.58 21.37 3.90
N SER A 352 8.18 21.93 2.76
CA SER A 352 6.94 21.58 2.06
C SER A 352 7.01 20.21 1.37
N GLY A 353 8.11 19.90 0.67
CA GLY A 353 8.35 18.58 0.07
C GLY A 353 8.30 17.44 1.09
N ILE A 354 9.01 17.58 2.20
CA ILE A 354 9.02 16.59 3.29
C ILE A 354 7.62 16.42 3.88
N LEU A 355 6.89 17.52 4.11
CA LEU A 355 5.53 17.41 4.63
C LEU A 355 4.61 16.67 3.65
N ARG A 356 4.71 16.93 2.34
CA ARG A 356 3.97 16.17 1.31
C ARG A 356 4.27 14.68 1.37
N MET A 357 5.55 14.31 1.48
CA MET A 357 5.96 12.91 1.61
C MET A 357 5.42 12.26 2.89
N LEU A 358 5.43 12.98 4.01
CA LEU A 358 4.89 12.48 5.28
C LEU A 358 3.36 12.33 5.23
N VAL A 359 2.64 13.27 4.65
CA VAL A 359 1.18 13.17 4.45
C VAL A 359 0.85 11.97 3.57
N TRP A 360 1.62 11.75 2.51
CA TRP A 360 1.48 10.56 1.66
C TRP A 360 1.74 9.25 2.41
N LEU A 361 2.82 9.16 3.20
CA LEU A 361 3.14 7.98 4.02
C LEU A 361 2.08 7.71 5.11
N MET A 362 1.45 8.77 5.64
CA MET A 362 0.40 8.66 6.66
C MET A 362 -1.01 8.45 6.08
N ALA A 363 -1.23 8.65 4.77
CA ALA A 363 -2.55 8.52 4.16
C ALA A 363 -3.18 7.12 4.34
N PRO A 364 -2.47 6.00 4.12
CA PRO A 364 -3.03 4.67 4.42
C PRO A 364 -3.37 4.49 5.89
N VAL A 365 -2.58 5.07 6.80
CA VAL A 365 -2.78 4.98 8.25
C VAL A 365 -4.04 5.71 8.67
N ALA A 366 -4.22 6.94 8.18
CA ALA A 366 -5.41 7.75 8.41
C ALA A 366 -6.67 7.08 7.84
N MET A 367 -6.57 6.48 6.65
CA MET A 367 -7.69 5.76 6.06
C MET A 367 -8.05 4.51 6.86
N GLU A 368 -7.06 3.73 7.30
CA GLU A 368 -7.31 2.50 8.03
C GLU A 368 -7.86 2.76 9.43
N SER A 369 -7.31 3.74 10.15
CA SER A 369 -7.75 4.11 11.50
C SER A 369 -9.16 4.70 11.54
N ALA A 370 -9.61 5.35 10.46
CA ALA A 370 -10.95 5.91 10.36
C ALA A 370 -12.05 4.84 10.27
N PHE A 371 -11.73 3.64 9.78
CA PHE A 371 -12.70 2.56 9.57
C PHE A 371 -12.48 1.35 10.48
N TYR A 372 -11.26 1.13 10.96
CA TYR A 372 -10.88 -0.06 11.71
C TYR A 372 -10.20 0.30 13.04
N PRO A 373 -10.53 -0.40 14.13
CA PRO A 373 -9.97 -0.11 15.46
C PRO A 373 -8.50 -0.53 15.63
N GLN A 374 -7.98 -1.34 14.71
CA GLN A 374 -6.61 -1.84 14.71
C GLN A 374 -6.01 -1.56 13.34
N LEU A 375 -4.70 -1.29 13.25
CA LEU A 375 -3.95 -1.25 11.99
C LEU A 375 -3.43 -2.66 11.64
N ILE A 376 -3.63 -3.09 10.40
CA ILE A 376 -3.19 -4.40 9.90
C ILE A 376 -2.36 -4.21 8.64
N MET A 377 -2.84 -3.38 7.71
CA MET A 377 -2.23 -3.16 6.40
C MET A 377 -1.25 -1.99 6.40
N SER A 378 -1.62 -0.84 6.98
CA SER A 378 -0.78 0.36 7.00
C SER A 378 0.23 0.33 8.15
N ASP A 379 1.39 0.98 7.99
CA ASP A 379 2.44 1.07 9.03
C ASP A 379 2.80 2.54 9.32
N PRO A 380 2.45 3.08 10.51
CA PRO A 380 2.80 4.46 10.87
C PRO A 380 4.32 4.66 11.04
N ARG A 381 5.09 3.57 11.19
CA ARG A 381 6.54 3.63 11.40
C ARG A 381 7.29 3.91 10.10
N GLU A 382 6.67 3.74 8.94
CA GLU A 382 7.29 4.08 7.65
C GLU A 382 7.55 5.59 7.55
N ALA A 383 6.64 6.43 8.03
CA ALA A 383 6.85 7.88 8.11
C ALA A 383 8.01 8.25 9.04
N ALA A 384 8.12 7.57 10.19
CA ALA A 384 9.27 7.76 11.09
C ALA A 384 10.58 7.29 10.43
N GLY A 385 10.59 6.08 9.84
CA GLY A 385 11.76 5.50 9.19
C GLY A 385 12.21 6.27 7.95
N PHE A 386 11.31 7.03 7.31
CA PHE A 386 11.66 7.97 6.26
C PHE A 386 12.49 9.14 6.81
N LEU A 387 12.09 9.72 7.94
CA LEU A 387 12.85 10.79 8.60
C LEU A 387 14.23 10.30 9.08
N ASP A 388 14.32 9.07 9.59
CA ASP A 388 15.61 8.45 9.96
C ASP A 388 16.56 8.37 8.75
N ARG A 389 16.05 7.91 7.60
CA ARG A 389 16.84 7.81 6.36
C ARG A 389 17.25 9.17 5.81
N LEU A 390 16.39 10.19 5.95
CA LEU A 390 16.74 11.54 5.54
C LEU A 390 17.89 12.10 6.38
N GLU A 391 17.93 11.82 7.69
CA GLU A 391 19.03 12.28 8.56
C GLU A 391 20.39 11.70 8.18
N GLU A 392 20.42 10.52 7.55
CA GLU A 392 21.63 9.90 7.01
C GLU A 392 22.13 10.56 5.72
N LEU A 393 21.31 11.39 5.05
CA LEU A 393 21.70 12.03 3.80
C LEU A 393 22.68 13.21 4.05
N PRO A 394 23.85 13.22 3.37
CA PRO A 394 24.82 14.30 3.54
C PRO A 394 24.32 15.64 3.02
N GLU A 395 23.44 15.63 2.00
CA GLU A 395 22.83 16.82 1.41
C GLU A 395 21.90 17.56 2.39
N LEU A 396 21.31 16.83 3.33
CA LEU A 396 20.50 17.39 4.42
C LEU A 396 21.31 18.28 5.36
N ALA A 397 22.63 18.09 5.43
CA ALA A 397 23.52 18.87 6.29
C ALA A 397 23.52 20.36 5.96
N ASN A 398 23.16 20.71 4.72
CA ASN A 398 23.20 22.07 4.20
C ASN A 398 21.85 22.78 4.18
N SER A 399 20.76 22.13 4.62
CA SER A 399 19.40 22.70 4.57
C SER A 399 19.00 23.34 5.91
N PRO A 400 19.05 24.68 6.06
CA PRO A 400 18.74 25.38 7.31
C PRO A 400 17.25 25.37 7.69
N ASP A 401 16.37 25.02 6.76
CA ASP A 401 14.91 25.12 6.93
C ASP A 401 14.28 23.92 7.68
N LEU A 402 15.09 22.93 8.06
CA LEU A 402 14.65 21.66 8.67
C LEU A 402 14.78 21.68 10.19
N TRP A 403 13.92 22.47 10.82
CA TRP A 403 13.90 22.75 12.26
C TRP A 403 13.58 21.54 13.16
N TRP A 404 13.05 20.44 12.62
CA TRP A 404 12.73 19.21 13.37
C TRP A 404 13.96 18.32 13.62
N ARG A 405 15.08 18.59 12.96
CA ARG A 405 16.31 17.80 13.04
C ARG A 405 16.88 17.79 14.46
N ASN A 406 17.41 16.64 14.89
CA ASN A 406 18.02 16.43 16.21
C ASN A 406 17.08 16.68 17.42
N ASN A 407 15.79 16.91 17.19
CA ASN A 407 14.83 17.14 18.26
C ASN A 407 13.69 16.11 18.18
N PRO A 408 13.69 15.08 19.05
CA PRO A 408 12.73 13.98 18.97
C PRO A 408 11.29 14.44 19.16
N LYS A 409 11.06 15.51 19.94
CA LYS A 409 9.72 16.05 20.19
C LYS A 409 9.16 16.75 18.95
N GLU A 410 9.99 17.55 18.29
CA GLU A 410 9.59 18.25 17.06
C GLU A 410 9.30 17.26 15.92
N ARG A 411 10.00 16.12 15.91
CA ARG A 411 9.72 15.01 15.00
C ARG A 411 8.39 14.34 15.29
N GLU A 412 8.06 14.08 16.55
CA GLU A 412 6.76 13.52 16.94
C GLU A 412 5.61 14.47 16.57
N ASP A 413 5.77 15.76 16.85
CA ASP A 413 4.83 16.81 16.47
C ASP A 413 4.62 16.86 14.94
N LEU A 414 5.69 16.70 14.16
CA LEU A 414 5.64 16.68 12.69
C LEU A 414 4.87 15.47 12.15
N LEU A 415 5.10 14.28 12.73
CA LEU A 415 4.37 13.06 12.36
C LEU A 415 2.89 13.16 12.72
N GLN A 416 2.58 13.69 13.91
CA GLN A 416 1.20 13.91 14.34
C GLN A 416 0.49 14.90 13.43
N TRP A 417 1.17 15.98 13.02
CA TRP A 417 0.63 16.94 12.07
C TRP A 417 0.37 16.32 10.70
N ALA A 418 1.33 15.57 10.16
CA ALA A 418 1.19 14.91 8.87
C ALA A 418 0.01 13.91 8.86
N TYR A 419 -0.18 13.17 9.95
CA TYR A 419 -1.32 12.28 10.12
C TYR A 419 -2.66 13.05 10.11
N ALA A 420 -2.74 14.18 10.79
CA ALA A 420 -3.93 15.03 10.82
C ALA A 420 -4.29 15.60 9.45
N GLU A 421 -3.27 16.08 8.72
CA GLU A 421 -3.45 16.62 7.37
C GLU A 421 -3.87 15.51 6.39
N ALA A 422 -3.30 14.30 6.52
CA ALA A 422 -3.71 13.14 5.73
C ALA A 422 -5.16 12.74 6.00
N ASP A 423 -5.58 12.69 7.26
CA ASP A 423 -6.97 12.42 7.63
C ASP A 423 -7.93 13.49 7.09
N LEU A 424 -7.58 14.77 7.21
CA LEU A 424 -8.39 15.86 6.67
C LEU A 424 -8.51 15.80 5.16
N LEU A 425 -7.40 15.54 4.47
CA LEU A 425 -7.32 15.39 3.03
C LEU A 425 -8.29 14.29 2.54
N LEU A 426 -8.25 13.13 3.17
CA LEU A 426 -9.06 11.97 2.80
C LEU A 426 -10.53 12.16 3.20
N ARG A 427 -10.82 12.78 4.35
CA ARG A 427 -12.20 13.06 4.77
C ARG A 427 -12.89 14.06 3.85
N THR A 428 -12.18 15.09 3.42
CA THR A 428 -12.71 16.12 2.50
C THR A 428 -13.07 15.51 1.15
N ASN A 429 -12.27 14.55 0.68
CA ASN A 429 -12.41 13.93 -0.63
C ASN A 429 -12.94 12.49 -0.58
N ARG A 430 -13.64 12.15 0.50
CA ARG A 430 -14.14 10.80 0.77
C ARG A 430 -14.92 10.15 -0.38
N PRO A 431 -15.77 10.86 -1.14
CA PRO A 431 -16.49 10.25 -2.26
C PRO A 431 -15.55 9.66 -3.31
N GLN A 432 -14.55 10.43 -3.74
CA GLN A 432 -13.58 10.01 -4.77
C GLN A 432 -12.73 8.84 -4.27
N VAL A 433 -12.20 8.93 -3.04
CA VAL A 433 -11.38 7.86 -2.44
C VAL A 433 -12.18 6.56 -2.27
N THR A 434 -13.47 6.66 -1.92
CA THR A 434 -14.34 5.49 -1.76
C THR A 434 -14.63 4.82 -3.11
N GLU A 435 -14.90 5.62 -4.15
CA GLU A 435 -15.09 5.10 -5.51
C GLU A 435 -13.82 4.42 -6.03
N MET A 436 -12.65 5.03 -5.85
CA MET A 436 -11.37 4.41 -6.19
C MET A 436 -11.17 3.07 -5.47
N ALA A 437 -11.43 3.02 -4.17
CA ALA A 437 -11.31 1.79 -3.39
C ALA A 437 -12.22 0.68 -3.94
N GLN A 438 -13.47 1.01 -4.30
CA GLN A 438 -14.40 0.04 -4.91
C GLN A 438 -13.91 -0.49 -6.25
N ARG A 439 -13.34 0.38 -7.10
CA ARG A 439 -12.76 -0.03 -8.39
C ARG A 439 -11.55 -0.94 -8.20
N LEU A 440 -10.67 -0.61 -7.25
CA LEU A 440 -9.49 -1.43 -6.90
C LEU A 440 -9.89 -2.80 -6.33
N THR A 441 -10.94 -2.87 -5.51
CA THR A 441 -11.44 -4.17 -4.98
C THR A 441 -11.95 -5.09 -6.09
N GLY A 442 -12.41 -4.53 -7.22
CA GLY A 442 -12.78 -5.31 -8.40
C GLY A 442 -11.60 -5.98 -9.11
N GLY A 443 -10.35 -5.61 -8.81
CA GLY A 443 -9.12 -6.21 -9.35
C GLY A 443 -8.84 -5.94 -10.84
N ALA A 444 -9.74 -5.24 -11.54
CA ALA A 444 -9.61 -4.91 -12.96
C ALA A 444 -9.20 -3.46 -13.21
N ALA A 445 -9.18 -2.61 -12.18
CA ALA A 445 -8.91 -1.19 -12.32
C ALA A 445 -7.43 -0.92 -12.58
N THR A 446 -7.16 -0.08 -13.58
CA THR A 446 -5.81 0.43 -13.85
C THR A 446 -5.54 1.74 -13.10
N VAL A 447 -4.30 2.24 -13.16
CA VAL A 447 -3.96 3.57 -12.61
C VAL A 447 -4.68 4.66 -13.39
N GLY A 448 -4.82 4.50 -14.70
CA GLY A 448 -5.64 5.35 -15.56
C GLY A 448 -7.10 5.41 -15.12
N ASP A 449 -7.70 4.27 -14.74
CA ASP A 449 -9.06 4.24 -14.19
C ASP A 449 -9.19 5.01 -12.88
N CYS A 450 -8.15 4.96 -12.03
CA CYS A 450 -8.10 5.73 -10.79
C CYS A 450 -7.96 7.23 -11.07
N VAL A 451 -7.13 7.61 -12.04
CA VAL A 451 -6.98 9.00 -12.48
C VAL A 451 -8.30 9.55 -13.03
N ALA A 452 -9.04 8.75 -13.80
CA ALA A 452 -10.36 9.16 -14.30
C ALA A 452 -11.35 9.48 -13.17
N VAL A 453 -11.32 8.74 -12.06
CA VAL A 453 -12.14 9.05 -10.87
C VAL A 453 -11.73 10.37 -10.24
N MET A 454 -10.43 10.61 -10.09
CA MET A 454 -9.91 11.84 -9.48
C MET A 454 -10.26 13.08 -10.33
N GLU A 455 -10.22 12.95 -11.65
CA GLU A 455 -10.53 14.01 -12.60
C GLU A 455 -12.03 14.17 -12.91
N ASN A 456 -12.89 13.26 -12.42
CA ASN A 456 -14.34 13.21 -12.68
C ASN A 456 -14.69 13.10 -14.18
N TRP A 457 -14.03 12.19 -14.88
CA TRP A 457 -14.25 11.92 -16.32
C TRP A 457 -15.41 10.96 -16.61
#